data_AF-A0A351XF26-F1
#
_entry.id   AF-A0A351XF26-F1
#
_cell.length_a   1.000
_cell.length_b   1.000
_cell.length_c   1.000
_cell.angle_alpha   90.00
_cell.angle_beta   90.00
_cell.angle_gamma   90.00
#
_symmetry.space_group_name_H-M   'P 1'
#
loop_
_entity.id
_entity.type
_entity.pdbx_description
1 polymer ?
#
loop_
_entity_poly.entity_id
_entity_poly.type
_entity_poly.pdbx_seq_one_letter_code
_entity_poly.pdbx_strand_id
1 'polypeptide(L)'
;GDGLVCAHNYWSKLGMSQRFFLMVLPDGTRQLSLALISRAEVLKYVVVGEYLRQTDETRPAPLPAARHEGADEAEMLLRRPGSWVGELTVLDGDLTPIETVEYCESIAQTTAGLAVSVEGVHFGRDASYSLVTTPTEAWTPTGDVLGSLNMVGGRGQSGYFLHHREETRVWLREVAALDGTMKGVVQMWYRGEQRIGAMYGALSFEGA
;
A
#
# COMPACT_ATOMS: atom_id res chain seq x y z
N GLY A 1 -6.57 -2.44 14.98
CA GLY A 1 -6.66 -1.05 15.44
C GLY A 1 -7.88 -0.39 14.82
N ASP A 2 -8.46 0.59 15.49
CA ASP A 2 -9.76 1.18 15.12
C ASP A 2 -9.77 1.92 13.76
N GLY A 3 -8.60 2.19 13.19
CA GLY A 3 -8.43 2.88 11.91
C GLY A 3 -8.18 2.00 10.69
N LEU A 4 -8.05 0.67 10.83
CA LEU A 4 -7.73 -0.24 9.72
C LEU A 4 -8.59 -1.51 9.76
N VAL A 5 -9.22 -1.81 8.62
CA VAL A 5 -9.80 -3.12 8.32
C VAL A 5 -8.97 -3.77 7.22
N CYS A 6 -8.40 -4.94 7.48
CA CYS A 6 -7.73 -5.76 6.48
C CYS A 6 -8.36 -7.15 6.48
N ALA A 7 -8.93 -7.57 5.36
CA ALA A 7 -9.68 -8.81 5.26
C ALA A 7 -9.22 -9.67 4.08
N HIS A 8 -9.32 -10.99 4.29
CA HIS A 8 -9.08 -12.02 3.29
C HIS A 8 -10.26 -12.97 3.32
N ASN A 9 -10.95 -13.13 2.21
CA ASN A 9 -12.07 -14.07 2.09
C ASN A 9 -11.85 -14.99 0.90
N TYR A 10 -12.37 -16.21 1.00
CA TYR A 10 -12.41 -17.14 -0.12
C TYR A 10 -13.85 -17.58 -0.39
N TRP A 11 -14.32 -17.32 -1.60
CA TRP A 11 -15.62 -17.71 -2.09
C TRP A 11 -15.50 -19.03 -2.85
N SER A 12 -15.57 -20.13 -2.10
CA SER A 12 -15.35 -21.49 -2.62
C SER A 12 -16.23 -21.85 -3.82
N LYS A 13 -17.51 -21.46 -3.82
CA LYS A 13 -18.44 -21.69 -4.94
C LYS A 13 -18.01 -21.03 -6.26
N LEU A 14 -17.24 -19.96 -6.20
CA LEU A 14 -16.80 -19.18 -7.37
C LEU A 14 -15.31 -19.39 -7.68
N GLY A 15 -14.58 -20.10 -6.81
CA GLY A 15 -13.13 -20.22 -6.85
C GLY A 15 -12.42 -18.87 -6.78
N MET A 16 -12.97 -17.91 -6.04
CA MET A 16 -12.45 -16.54 -5.99
C MET A 16 -11.93 -16.19 -4.60
N SER A 17 -10.79 -15.51 -4.56
CA SER A 17 -10.23 -14.92 -3.35
C SER A 17 -10.45 -13.42 -3.38
N GLN A 18 -10.92 -12.88 -2.27
CA GLN A 18 -11.05 -11.46 -2.04
C GLN A 18 -9.96 -11.02 -1.06
N ARG A 19 -9.29 -9.93 -1.40
CA ARG A 19 -8.41 -9.19 -0.49
C ARG A 19 -8.94 -7.77 -0.38
N PHE A 20 -9.09 -7.29 0.84
CA PHE A 20 -9.65 -5.98 1.11
C PHE A 20 -8.80 -5.24 2.14
N PHE A 21 -8.59 -3.95 1.93
CA PHE A 21 -8.17 -3.04 2.97
C PHE A 21 -9.07 -1.80 2.96
N LEU A 22 -9.34 -1.25 4.14
CA LEU A 22 -9.93 0.05 4.35
C LEU A 22 -9.22 0.73 5.51
N MET A 23 -8.82 1.98 5.31
CA MET A 23 -8.10 2.76 6.31
C MET A 23 -8.73 4.13 6.48
N VAL A 24 -8.95 4.52 7.73
CA VAL A 24 -9.35 5.87 8.11
C VAL A 24 -8.09 6.75 8.14
N LEU A 25 -8.12 7.89 7.45
CA LEU A 25 -7.01 8.83 7.43
C LEU A 25 -6.91 9.58 8.78
N PRO A 26 -5.73 10.15 9.13
CA PRO A 26 -5.52 10.83 10.41
C PRO A 26 -6.50 11.98 10.68
N ASP A 27 -7.01 12.62 9.63
CA ASP A 27 -8.05 13.66 9.74
C ASP A 27 -9.38 13.13 10.31
N GLY A 28 -9.57 11.82 10.38
CA GLY A 28 -10.76 11.17 10.93
C GLY A 28 -12.01 11.32 10.06
N THR A 29 -11.90 11.96 8.89
CA THR A 29 -13.02 12.29 7.99
C THR A 29 -12.94 11.58 6.67
N ARG A 30 -11.76 11.12 6.23
CA ARG A 30 -11.57 10.37 4.98
C ARG A 30 -11.26 8.89 5.23
N GLN A 31 -11.64 8.07 4.26
CA GLN A 31 -11.32 6.66 4.18
C GLN A 31 -10.76 6.31 2.80
N LEU A 32 -9.71 5.49 2.78
CA LEU A 32 -9.15 4.89 1.58
C LEU A 32 -9.43 3.40 1.58
N SER A 33 -9.72 2.81 0.41
CA SER A 33 -9.90 1.37 0.30
C SER A 33 -9.31 0.78 -0.97
N LEU A 34 -8.93 -0.50 -0.88
CA LEU A 34 -8.51 -1.34 -2.00
C LEU A 34 -9.22 -2.67 -1.87
N ALA A 35 -10.08 -2.99 -2.85
CA ALA A 35 -10.68 -4.30 -2.98
C ALA A 35 -10.10 -5.00 -4.20
N LEU A 36 -9.58 -6.20 -4.00
CA LEU A 36 -9.00 -7.05 -5.03
C LEU A 36 -9.80 -8.35 -5.05
N ILE A 37 -10.23 -8.78 -6.23
CA ILE A 37 -10.83 -10.09 -6.43
C ILE A 37 -9.93 -10.83 -7.42
N SER A 38 -9.44 -12.00 -7.03
CA SER A 38 -8.64 -12.87 -7.87
C SER A 38 -9.26 -14.26 -8.00
N ARG A 39 -8.91 -14.99 -9.05
CA ARG A 39 -9.16 -16.42 -9.19
C ARG A 39 -7.81 -17.11 -9.34
N ALA A 40 -7.45 -17.94 -8.36
CA ALA A 40 -6.06 -18.36 -8.16
C ALA A 40 -5.14 -17.13 -8.14
N GLU A 41 -4.05 -17.15 -8.91
CA GLU A 41 -3.08 -16.05 -9.04
C GLU A 41 -3.53 -14.94 -10.02
N VAL A 42 -4.67 -15.11 -10.70
CA VAL A 42 -5.11 -14.14 -11.72
C VAL A 42 -6.04 -13.11 -11.10
N LEU A 43 -5.60 -11.85 -11.07
CA LEU A 43 -6.42 -10.70 -10.67
C LEU A 43 -7.58 -10.49 -11.66
N LYS A 44 -8.79 -10.31 -11.15
CA LYS A 44 -10.03 -10.15 -11.95
C LYS A 44 -10.64 -8.77 -11.81
N TYR A 45 -10.71 -8.26 -10.59
CA TYR A 45 -11.26 -6.94 -10.32
C TYR A 45 -10.39 -6.22 -9.30
N VAL A 46 -10.22 -4.92 -9.54
CA VAL A 46 -9.68 -4.01 -8.53
C VAL A 46 -10.57 -2.79 -8.42
N VAL A 47 -10.93 -2.46 -7.18
CA VAL A 47 -11.64 -1.23 -6.85
C VAL A 47 -10.77 -0.44 -5.91
N VAL A 48 -10.38 0.77 -6.34
CA VAL A 48 -9.67 1.74 -5.52
C VAL A 48 -10.69 2.80 -5.11
N GLY A 49 -10.89 2.96 -3.80
CA GLY A 49 -11.90 3.85 -3.24
C GLY A 49 -11.30 4.95 -2.38
N GLU A 50 -11.94 6.12 -2.43
CA GLU A 50 -11.78 7.17 -1.44
C GLU A 50 -13.17 7.69 -1.08
N TYR A 51 -13.44 7.83 0.21
CA TYR A 51 -14.75 8.17 0.73
C TYR A 51 -14.62 9.18 1.86
N LEU A 52 -15.61 10.05 1.99
CA LEU A 52 -15.84 10.77 3.24
C LEU A 52 -16.58 9.85 4.21
N ARG A 53 -16.14 9.84 5.46
CA ARG A 53 -16.79 9.12 6.55
C ARG A 53 -18.16 9.72 6.79
N GLN A 54 -19.17 8.86 6.72
CA GLN A 54 -20.50 9.25 7.10
C GLN A 54 -20.59 9.27 8.62
N THR A 55 -20.56 10.48 9.17
CA THR A 55 -20.75 10.73 10.61
C THR A 55 -22.18 11.13 10.95
N ASP A 56 -22.99 11.43 9.93
CA ASP A 56 -24.40 11.78 10.04
C ASP A 56 -25.24 10.82 9.18
N GLU A 57 -26.18 10.11 9.81
CA GLU A 57 -27.05 9.14 9.14
C GLU A 57 -28.04 9.77 8.16
N THR A 58 -28.29 11.08 8.28
CA THR A 58 -29.36 11.76 7.54
C THR A 58 -28.90 12.39 6.23
N ARG A 59 -27.60 12.65 6.06
CA ARG A 59 -27.05 13.25 4.84
C ARG A 59 -25.86 12.44 4.31
N PRO A 60 -25.92 11.93 3.06
CA PRO A 60 -24.76 11.33 2.42
C PRO A 60 -23.60 12.33 2.42
N ALA A 61 -22.42 11.87 2.82
CA ALA A 61 -21.23 12.69 2.73
C ALA A 61 -20.94 13.04 1.25
N PRO A 62 -20.47 14.26 0.95
CA PRO A 62 -20.12 14.63 -0.41
C PRO A 62 -18.99 13.73 -0.96
N LEU A 63 -18.79 13.74 -2.28
CA LEU A 63 -17.63 13.08 -2.86
C LEU A 63 -16.34 13.76 -2.33
N PRO A 64 -15.22 13.01 -2.21
CA PRO A 64 -13.95 13.59 -1.80
C PRO A 64 -13.45 14.64 -2.80
N ALA A 65 -12.40 15.38 -2.41
CA ALA A 65 -11.86 16.56 -3.08
C ALA A 65 -11.63 16.40 -4.60
N ALA A 66 -11.46 17.54 -5.29
CA ALA A 66 -11.15 17.58 -6.72
C ALA A 66 -9.92 16.71 -7.04
N ARG A 67 -10.07 15.87 -8.07
CA ARG A 67 -9.04 14.95 -8.56
C ARG A 67 -7.78 15.74 -8.96
N HIS A 68 -6.60 15.28 -8.55
CA HIS A 68 -5.32 15.77 -9.07
C HIS A 68 -5.31 15.64 -10.61
N GLU A 69 -4.88 16.67 -11.34
CA GLU A 69 -4.99 16.70 -12.81
C GLU A 69 -4.25 15.54 -13.51
N GLY A 70 -3.30 14.89 -12.82
CA GLY A 70 -2.61 13.68 -13.30
C GLY A 70 -3.04 12.36 -12.65
N ALA A 71 -4.09 12.31 -11.81
CA ALA A 71 -4.55 11.05 -11.21
C ALA A 71 -5.29 10.14 -12.21
N ASP A 72 -4.71 9.89 -13.37
CA ASP A 72 -5.16 8.98 -14.42
C ASP A 72 -4.13 7.85 -14.65
N GLU A 73 -4.29 7.06 -15.70
CA GLU A 73 -3.33 5.98 -16.02
C GLU A 73 -1.93 6.52 -16.39
N ALA A 74 -1.76 7.83 -16.61
CA ALA A 74 -0.52 8.43 -17.07
C ALA A 74 0.42 8.86 -15.93
N GLU A 75 -0.09 9.19 -14.73
CA GLU A 75 0.76 9.49 -13.55
C GLU A 75 0.63 8.41 -12.47
N MET A 76 1.75 7.75 -12.18
CA MET A 76 1.85 6.78 -11.09
C MET A 76 2.04 7.51 -9.76
N LEU A 77 0.98 8.07 -9.17
CA LEU A 77 1.05 8.84 -7.91
C LEU A 77 1.83 8.11 -6.80
N LEU A 78 1.57 6.81 -6.61
CA LEU A 78 2.27 6.02 -5.58
C LEU A 78 3.77 5.87 -5.82
N ARG A 79 4.23 6.07 -7.06
CA ARG A 79 5.60 5.80 -7.51
C ARG A 79 6.23 7.00 -8.22
N ARG A 80 5.68 8.19 -8.04
CA ARG A 80 6.25 9.43 -8.55
C ARG A 80 7.50 9.82 -7.73
N PRO A 81 8.47 10.53 -8.34
CA PRO A 81 9.67 10.99 -7.62
C PRO A 81 9.33 11.92 -6.46
N GLY A 82 9.97 11.72 -5.32
CA GLY A 82 9.69 12.40 -4.04
C GLY A 82 9.75 11.42 -2.87
N SER A 83 9.27 11.84 -1.69
CA SER A 83 9.26 11.01 -0.48
C SER A 83 7.86 10.86 0.09
N TRP A 84 7.56 9.67 0.60
CA TRP A 84 6.40 9.39 1.43
C TRP A 84 6.86 9.24 2.88
N VAL A 85 6.43 10.15 3.75
CA VAL A 85 6.92 10.24 5.14
C VAL A 85 5.76 10.24 6.12
N GLY A 86 5.93 9.57 7.25
CA GLY A 86 4.95 9.56 8.33
C GLY A 86 5.25 8.51 9.38
N GLU A 87 4.25 8.20 10.20
CA GLU A 87 4.37 7.22 11.27
C GLU A 87 3.53 5.98 10.96
N LEU A 88 4.12 4.79 11.17
CA LEU A 88 3.44 3.52 11.03
C LEU A 88 3.24 2.86 12.40
N THR A 89 2.02 2.43 12.68
CA THR A 89 1.72 1.55 13.80
C THR A 89 2.22 0.15 13.50
N VAL A 90 3.01 -0.40 14.42
CA VAL A 90 3.53 -1.76 14.38
C VAL A 90 2.64 -2.68 15.21
N LEU A 91 2.26 -3.81 14.62
CA LEU A 91 1.50 -4.88 15.24
C LEU A 91 2.33 -6.17 15.29
N ASP A 92 2.26 -6.90 16.40
CA ASP A 92 2.90 -8.23 16.52
C ASP A 92 2.23 -9.31 15.64
N GLY A 93 2.75 -10.53 15.72
CA GLY A 93 2.20 -11.69 14.99
C GLY A 93 0.72 -11.97 15.30
N ASP A 94 0.23 -11.59 16.47
CA ASP A 94 -1.16 -11.71 16.92
C ASP A 94 -2.01 -10.46 16.59
N LEU A 95 -1.41 -9.49 15.90
CA LEU A 95 -1.99 -8.20 15.51
C LEU A 95 -2.30 -7.27 16.68
N THR A 96 -1.57 -7.42 17.78
CA THR A 96 -1.60 -6.50 18.93
C THR A 96 -0.65 -5.33 18.68
N PRO A 97 -1.06 -4.07 18.89
CA PRO A 97 -0.17 -2.92 18.77
C PRO A 97 1.01 -3.01 19.75
N ILE A 98 2.22 -2.79 19.24
CA ILE A 98 3.46 -2.78 20.03
C ILE A 98 4.03 -1.37 20.14
N GLU A 99 4.20 -0.70 19.00
CA GLU A 99 4.86 0.60 18.92
C GLU A 99 4.43 1.38 17.66
N THR A 100 4.97 2.59 17.53
CA THR A 100 4.89 3.43 16.33
C THR A 100 6.30 3.76 15.88
N VAL A 101 6.57 3.67 14.59
CA VAL A 101 7.88 3.99 13.99
C VAL A 101 7.75 5.08 12.95
N GLU A 102 8.73 6.00 12.90
CA GLU A 102 8.89 6.89 11.76
C GLU A 102 9.27 6.05 10.53
N TYR A 103 8.65 6.36 9.40
CA TYR A 103 8.82 5.63 8.16
C TYR A 103 8.98 6.61 6.99
N CYS A 104 9.95 6.33 6.14
CA CYS A 104 10.22 7.10 4.93
C CYS A 104 10.39 6.15 3.74
N GLU A 105 9.69 6.43 2.65
CA GLU A 105 9.96 5.83 1.33
C GLU A 105 10.31 6.94 0.35
N SER A 106 11.57 7.00 -0.08
CA SER A 106 12.03 7.94 -1.10
C SER A 106 12.14 7.27 -2.45
N ILE A 107 11.70 7.97 -3.49
CA ILE A 107 11.63 7.49 -4.86
C ILE A 107 12.34 8.50 -5.76
N ALA A 108 13.31 8.01 -6.54
CA ALA A 108 14.02 8.79 -7.54
C ALA A 108 13.88 8.16 -8.91
N GLN A 109 13.68 8.98 -9.94
CA GLN A 109 13.69 8.50 -11.32
C GLN A 109 15.13 8.23 -11.77
N THR A 110 15.33 7.11 -12.46
CA THR A 110 16.60 6.72 -13.05
C THR A 110 16.42 6.46 -14.55
N THR A 111 17.52 6.28 -15.27
CA THR A 111 17.50 5.90 -16.69
C THR A 111 16.89 4.52 -16.93
N ALA A 112 16.87 3.64 -15.91
CA ALA A 112 16.44 2.24 -16.02
C ALA A 112 15.09 1.94 -15.33
N GLY A 113 14.42 2.96 -14.76
CA GLY A 113 13.23 2.79 -13.94
C GLY A 113 13.26 3.71 -12.72
N LEU A 114 12.90 3.19 -11.55
CA LEU A 114 12.90 3.93 -10.29
C LEU A 114 13.94 3.35 -9.33
N ALA A 115 14.59 4.22 -8.57
CA ALA A 115 15.33 3.85 -7.37
C ALA A 115 14.45 4.15 -6.15
N VAL A 116 14.31 3.18 -5.25
CA VAL A 116 13.53 3.29 -4.03
C VAL A 116 14.45 3.05 -2.84
N SER A 117 14.33 3.88 -1.81
CA SER A 117 14.92 3.65 -0.50
C SER A 117 13.82 3.70 0.56
N VAL A 118 13.85 2.74 1.48
CA VAL A 118 12.90 2.61 2.57
C VAL A 118 13.66 2.62 3.88
N GLU A 119 13.24 3.50 4.78
CA GLU A 119 13.75 3.66 6.13
C GLU A 119 12.61 3.50 7.15
N GLY A 120 12.93 2.99 8.34
CA GLY A 120 11.95 2.75 9.40
C GLY A 120 11.28 1.37 9.31
N VAL A 121 11.96 0.38 8.73
CA VAL A 121 11.44 -0.99 8.63
C VAL A 121 11.59 -1.71 9.97
N HIS A 122 10.48 -2.16 10.59
CA HIS A 122 10.52 -2.84 11.88
C HIS A 122 10.87 -4.34 11.78
N PHE A 123 10.26 -5.08 10.83
CA PHE A 123 10.40 -6.54 10.72
C PHE A 123 11.53 -7.00 9.79
N GLY A 124 12.41 -6.08 9.40
CA GLY A 124 13.50 -6.31 8.46
C GLY A 124 14.52 -5.20 8.58
N ARG A 125 15.30 -4.98 7.53
CA ARG A 125 16.21 -3.84 7.46
C ARG A 125 15.70 -2.81 6.48
N ASP A 126 16.06 -1.57 6.75
CA ASP A 126 16.07 -0.51 5.76
C ASP A 126 16.77 -0.98 4.50
N ALA A 127 16.20 -0.64 3.35
CA ALA A 127 16.55 -1.24 2.09
C ALA A 127 16.48 -0.23 0.96
N SER A 128 17.42 -0.36 0.02
CA SER A 128 17.39 0.35 -1.25
C SER A 128 17.36 -0.64 -2.40
N TYR A 129 16.46 -0.43 -3.36
CA TYR A 129 16.26 -1.32 -4.50
C TYR A 129 15.76 -0.57 -5.73
N SER A 130 15.95 -1.17 -6.89
CA SER A 130 15.43 -0.64 -8.16
C SER A 130 14.08 -1.27 -8.49
N LEU A 131 13.20 -0.50 -9.13
CA LEU A 131 11.95 -0.98 -9.71
C LEU A 131 11.91 -0.69 -11.21
N VAL A 132 11.56 -1.71 -11.98
CA VAL A 132 11.07 -1.55 -13.36
C VAL A 132 9.56 -1.42 -13.29
N THR A 133 8.99 -0.46 -14.02
CA THR A 133 7.57 -0.13 -13.96
C THR A 133 6.93 -0.12 -15.36
N THR A 134 5.72 -0.64 -15.46
CA THR A 134 4.78 -0.43 -16.55
C THR A 134 3.54 0.29 -16.00
N PRO A 135 2.56 0.71 -16.82
CA PRO A 135 1.35 1.34 -16.31
C PRO A 135 0.53 0.47 -15.34
N THR A 136 0.70 -0.86 -15.36
CA THR A 136 -0.10 -1.81 -14.58
C THR A 136 0.69 -2.65 -13.60
N GLU A 137 2.02 -2.64 -13.67
CA GLU A 137 2.88 -3.53 -12.88
C GLU A 137 4.20 -2.85 -12.50
N ALA A 138 4.78 -3.27 -11.39
CA ALA A 138 6.15 -2.93 -11.02
C ALA A 138 6.86 -4.18 -10.48
N TRP A 139 8.15 -4.33 -10.76
CA TRP A 139 8.94 -5.44 -10.22
C TRP A 139 10.40 -5.03 -10.01
N THR A 140 11.05 -5.71 -9.07
CA THR A 140 12.50 -5.57 -8.87
C THR A 140 13.24 -6.46 -9.88
N PRO A 141 14.36 -6.00 -10.47
CA PRO A 141 15.30 -6.90 -11.12
C PRO A 141 16.00 -7.80 -10.08
N THR A 142 16.93 -8.65 -10.51
CA THR A 142 17.72 -9.48 -9.59
C THR A 142 18.47 -8.61 -8.57
N GLY A 143 18.38 -8.96 -7.28
CA GLY A 143 19.01 -8.22 -6.19
C GLY A 143 18.64 -8.81 -4.83
N ASP A 144 18.93 -8.06 -3.76
CA ASP A 144 18.64 -8.47 -2.38
C ASP A 144 17.15 -8.37 -2.01
N VAL A 145 16.40 -7.52 -2.72
CA VAL A 145 14.95 -7.39 -2.62
C VAL A 145 14.33 -7.90 -3.92
N LEU A 146 13.45 -8.89 -3.83
CA LEU A 146 12.82 -9.54 -4.97
C LEU A 146 11.30 -9.50 -4.85
N GLY A 147 10.60 -9.02 -5.86
CA GLY A 147 9.14 -9.07 -5.86
C GLY A 147 8.49 -8.29 -6.97
N SER A 148 7.16 -8.22 -6.88
CA SER A 148 6.34 -7.51 -7.84
C SER A 148 5.06 -6.98 -7.21
N LEU A 149 4.53 -5.95 -7.85
CA LEU A 149 3.32 -5.24 -7.48
C LEU A 149 2.43 -5.13 -8.70
N ASN A 150 1.14 -5.39 -8.52
CA ASN A 150 0.12 -4.92 -9.43
C ASN A 150 -0.22 -3.48 -9.08
N MET A 151 -0.38 -2.64 -10.09
CA MET A 151 -0.72 -1.24 -9.97
C MET A 151 -2.05 -0.97 -10.66
N VAL A 152 -2.83 -0.09 -10.07
CA VAL A 152 -4.20 0.17 -10.51
C VAL A 152 -4.47 1.66 -10.54
N GLY A 153 -4.62 2.19 -11.77
CA GLY A 153 -5.00 3.57 -12.04
C GLY A 153 -4.11 4.60 -11.35
N GLY A 154 -2.80 4.32 -11.26
CA GLY A 154 -1.79 5.17 -10.62
C GLY A 154 -1.90 5.34 -9.10
N ARG A 155 -3.03 4.94 -8.51
CA ARG A 155 -3.41 5.24 -7.12
C ARG A 155 -3.40 4.05 -6.19
N GLY A 156 -3.63 2.84 -6.69
CA GLY A 156 -3.66 1.63 -5.87
C GLY A 156 -2.53 0.70 -6.26
N GLN A 157 -1.93 0.02 -5.29
CA GLN A 157 -1.03 -1.09 -5.59
C GLN A 157 -1.16 -2.24 -4.59
N SER A 158 -0.86 -3.45 -5.05
CA SER A 158 -0.81 -4.64 -4.23
C SER A 158 0.18 -5.65 -4.76
N GLY A 159 0.97 -6.22 -3.85
CA GLY A 159 1.88 -7.32 -4.18
C GLY A 159 2.76 -7.67 -2.99
N TYR A 160 3.99 -8.09 -3.28
CA TYR A 160 4.92 -8.50 -2.25
C TYR A 160 6.37 -8.24 -2.63
N PHE A 161 7.22 -8.12 -1.61
CA PHE A 161 8.67 -8.16 -1.73
C PHE A 161 9.25 -9.17 -0.76
N LEU A 162 10.31 -9.85 -1.18
CA LEU A 162 11.12 -10.78 -0.41
C LEU A 162 12.48 -10.12 -0.19
N HIS A 163 12.84 -9.91 1.08
CA HIS A 163 14.17 -9.48 1.49
C HIS A 163 15.02 -10.75 1.66
N HIS A 164 15.73 -11.15 0.59
CA HIS A 164 16.35 -12.46 0.48
C HIS A 164 17.36 -12.76 1.60
N ARG A 165 18.10 -11.75 2.07
CA ARG A 165 19.09 -11.93 3.15
C ARG A 165 18.49 -12.10 4.54
N GLU A 166 17.28 -11.59 4.74
CA GLU A 166 16.57 -11.61 6.02
C GLU A 166 15.56 -12.76 6.11
N GLU A 167 15.34 -13.46 4.98
CA GLU A 167 14.29 -14.46 4.80
C GLU A 167 12.88 -13.95 5.19
N THR A 168 12.67 -12.63 5.03
CA THR A 168 11.40 -11.97 5.33
C THR A 168 10.68 -11.58 4.05
N ARG A 169 9.38 -11.84 4.03
CA ARG A 169 8.48 -11.45 2.96
C ARG A 169 7.47 -10.45 3.48
N VAL A 170 7.39 -9.30 2.82
CA VAL A 170 6.37 -8.29 3.06
C VAL A 170 5.32 -8.36 1.96
N TRP A 171 4.05 -8.49 2.36
CA TRP A 171 2.92 -8.24 1.48
C TRP A 171 2.46 -6.80 1.68
N LEU A 172 2.44 -6.03 0.59
CA LEU A 172 2.17 -4.60 0.62
C LEU A 172 0.84 -4.30 -0.08
N ARG A 173 0.05 -3.39 0.50
CA ARG A 173 -1.04 -2.70 -0.20
C ARG A 173 -0.98 -1.22 0.12
N GLU A 174 -1.17 -0.40 -0.90
CA GLU A 174 -1.21 1.04 -0.74
C GLU A 174 -2.29 1.67 -1.60
N VAL A 175 -2.84 2.77 -1.12
CA VAL A 175 -3.75 3.63 -1.87
C VAL A 175 -3.39 5.09 -1.63
N ALA A 176 -3.17 5.85 -2.70
CA ALA A 176 -3.04 7.30 -2.65
C ALA A 176 -4.42 7.98 -2.66
N ALA A 177 -4.53 9.10 -1.95
CA ALA A 177 -5.67 10.01 -2.01
C ALA A 177 -5.79 10.68 -3.40
N LEU A 178 -6.96 11.26 -3.71
CA LEU A 178 -7.32 11.90 -5.00
C LEU A 178 -6.47 13.11 -5.30
N ASP A 179 -6.12 13.85 -4.26
CA ASP A 179 -5.19 14.98 -4.32
C ASP A 179 -3.71 14.53 -4.41
N GLY A 180 -3.43 13.24 -4.22
CA GLY A 180 -2.09 12.67 -4.19
C GLY A 180 -1.25 13.10 -2.99
N THR A 181 -1.78 13.87 -2.03
CA THR A 181 -0.99 14.43 -0.91
C THR A 181 -0.70 13.42 0.19
N MET A 182 -1.51 12.36 0.27
CA MET A 182 -1.36 11.29 1.24
C MET A 182 -1.56 9.93 0.60
N LYS A 183 -1.02 8.89 1.24
CA LYS A 183 -1.38 7.50 0.97
C LYS A 183 -1.62 6.73 2.26
N GLY A 184 -2.48 5.73 2.19
CA GLY A 184 -2.57 4.68 3.19
C GLY A 184 -1.74 3.49 2.79
N VAL A 185 -1.05 2.90 3.76
CA VAL A 185 -0.20 1.72 3.59
C VAL A 185 -0.54 0.67 4.63
N VAL A 186 -0.54 -0.59 4.18
CA VAL A 186 -0.51 -1.76 5.05
C VAL A 186 0.53 -2.76 4.53
N GLN A 187 1.36 -3.21 5.46
CA GLN A 187 2.42 -4.20 5.26
C GLN A 187 2.15 -5.39 6.18
N MET A 188 2.05 -6.59 5.61
CA MET A 188 1.95 -7.83 6.36
C MET A 188 3.26 -8.58 6.22
N TRP A 189 3.94 -8.81 7.34
CA TRP A 189 5.29 -9.38 7.36
C TRP A 189 5.27 -10.85 7.74
N TYR A 190 6.06 -11.64 7.02
CA TYR A 190 6.19 -13.08 7.20
C TYR A 190 7.65 -13.49 7.24
N ARG A 191 7.96 -14.51 8.03
CA ARG A 191 9.21 -15.29 7.94
C ARG A 191 8.83 -16.72 7.60
N GLY A 192 9.26 -17.18 6.41
CA GLY A 192 8.68 -18.37 5.79
C GLY A 192 7.16 -18.22 5.58
N GLU A 193 6.38 -19.13 6.18
CA GLU A 193 4.91 -19.11 6.12
C GLU A 193 4.26 -18.46 7.36
N GLN A 194 5.03 -18.14 8.39
CA GLN A 194 4.51 -17.58 9.64
C GLN A 194 4.43 -16.05 9.56
N ARG A 195 3.26 -15.48 9.88
CA ARG A 195 3.11 -14.04 10.09
C ARG A 195 3.87 -13.63 11.34
N ILE A 196 4.80 -12.70 11.19
CA ILE A 196 5.60 -12.15 12.30
C ILE A 196 5.08 -10.79 12.76
N GLY A 197 4.30 -10.10 11.92
CA GLY A 197 3.59 -8.89 12.31
C GLY A 197 3.02 -8.11 11.14
N ALA A 198 2.62 -6.88 11.41
CA ALA A 198 2.12 -5.96 10.41
C ALA A 198 2.53 -4.52 10.73
N MET A 199 2.61 -3.68 9.71
CA MET A 199 2.79 -2.23 9.86
C MET A 199 1.72 -1.53 9.04
N TYR A 200 1.12 -0.48 9.57
CA TYR A 200 0.14 0.31 8.81
C TYR A 200 0.10 1.75 9.25
N GLY A 201 -0.35 2.63 8.37
CA GLY A 201 -0.46 4.06 8.66
C GLY A 201 -0.74 4.89 7.42
N ALA A 202 -0.78 6.20 7.62
CA ALA A 202 -0.89 7.17 6.54
C ALA A 202 0.44 7.91 6.39
N LEU A 203 0.88 8.08 5.16
CA LEU A 203 2.09 8.80 4.81
C LEU A 203 1.71 10.05 4.01
N SER A 204 2.41 11.15 4.27
CA SER A 204 2.30 12.40 3.52
C SER A 204 3.35 12.43 2.41
N PHE A 205 3.04 13.07 1.30
CA PHE A 205 3.98 13.25 0.21
C PHE A 205 4.79 14.54 0.37
N GLU A 206 6.10 14.42 0.24
CA GLU A 206 7.05 15.52 0.16
C GLU A 206 7.67 15.51 -1.24
N GLY A 207 7.43 16.58 -2.01
CA GLY A 207 7.95 16.72 -3.36
C GLY A 207 9.47 16.93 -3.40
N ALA A 208 10.08 16.58 -4.53
CA ALA A 208 11.48 16.89 -4.83
C ALA A 208 11.67 18.33 -5.34
#